data_AF-A0A4Y9NV27-F1
#
_entry.id   AF-A0A4Y9NV27-F1
#
_cell.length_a   1.000
_cell.length_b   1.000
_cell.length_c   1.000
_cell.angle_alpha   90.00
_cell.angle_beta   90.00
_cell.angle_gamma   90.00
#
_symmetry.space_group_name_H-M   'P 1'
#
loop_
_entity.id
_entity.type
_entity.pdbx_description
1 polymer ?
#
loop_
_entity_poly.entity_id
_entity_poly.type
_entity_poly.pdbx_seq_one_letter_code
_entity_poly.pdbx_strand_id
1 'polypeptide(L)'
;MCGRYAASRRAEDLVLEFEAVRAEGQGPLPADYNVAPTKDVHVVRHKKERDAEGAPTGGGHRELRTVRWGLVPSWARDVSVGNRMLNARVESLTEKPAFKKAAASRRCLIPADGWYEWAKRLDSPTKQPYFITPEDGSVLAFAGLWEVWGRGEDRLYTCTVVTAPATGALTEIHERMPLVLPRDRWAAWLDPAREDVGELALPTPPEVVETLEIRPVSTAVNNVANNGPELTARAESVSEPVDQPALF
;
A
#
# COMPACT_ATOMS: atom_id res chain seq x y z
N MET A 1 -1.83 -5.75 10.30
CA MET A 1 -2.32 -6.06 8.93
C MET A 1 -2.76 -4.72 8.43
N CYS A 2 -2.13 -4.18 7.40
CA CYS A 2 -2.39 -2.81 6.96
C CYS A 2 -3.83 -2.71 6.42
N GLY A 3 -4.73 -2.17 7.24
CA GLY A 3 -6.16 -2.10 6.95
C GLY A 3 -6.65 -0.68 6.68
N ARG A 4 -5.81 0.34 6.91
CA ARG A 4 -6.18 1.74 6.72
C ARG A 4 -4.93 2.57 6.49
N TYR A 5 -4.98 3.54 5.58
CA TYR A 5 -3.86 4.44 5.31
C TYR A 5 -4.36 5.81 4.85
N ALA A 6 -3.46 6.77 4.68
CA ALA A 6 -3.76 8.09 4.12
C ALA A 6 -3.10 8.25 2.75
N ALA A 7 -3.85 8.81 1.80
CA ALA A 7 -3.41 9.19 0.47
C ALA A 7 -4.08 10.53 0.09
N SER A 8 -3.46 11.62 0.53
CA SER A 8 -3.95 12.99 0.34
C SER A 8 -3.27 13.72 -0.83
N ARG A 9 -2.14 13.20 -1.29
CA ARG A 9 -1.35 13.80 -2.38
C ARG A 9 -2.13 13.87 -3.69
N ARG A 10 -1.92 14.98 -4.39
CA ARG A 10 -2.49 15.16 -5.71
C ARG A 10 -1.81 14.24 -6.72
N ALA A 11 -2.57 13.80 -7.71
CA ALA A 11 -2.02 12.99 -8.78
C ALA A 11 -0.91 13.72 -9.57
N GLU A 12 -0.80 15.06 -9.53
CA GLU A 12 0.27 15.79 -10.22
C GLU A 12 1.61 15.58 -9.50
N ASP A 13 1.58 15.66 -8.17
CA ASP A 13 2.75 15.45 -7.32
C ASP A 13 3.24 14.00 -7.42
N LEU A 14 2.30 13.04 -7.44
CA LEU A 14 2.62 11.63 -7.62
C LEU A 14 3.22 11.32 -9.00
N VAL A 15 2.75 11.98 -10.05
CA VAL A 15 3.32 11.84 -11.40
C VAL A 15 4.78 12.29 -11.43
N LEU A 16 5.09 13.42 -10.78
CA LEU A 16 6.45 13.93 -10.70
C LEU A 16 7.34 13.03 -9.86
N GLU A 17 6.90 12.64 -8.66
CA GLU A 17 7.71 11.88 -7.70
C GLU A 17 8.07 10.48 -8.21
N PHE A 18 7.11 9.82 -8.87
CA PHE A 18 7.30 8.47 -9.39
C PHE A 18 7.75 8.43 -10.85
N GLU A 19 7.99 9.58 -11.48
CA GLU A 19 8.34 9.69 -12.92
C GLU A 19 7.34 8.91 -13.80
N ALA A 20 6.04 9.14 -13.55
CA ALA A 20 4.96 8.36 -14.11
C ALA A 20 4.07 9.18 -15.05
N VAL A 21 3.38 8.51 -15.97
CA VAL A 21 2.34 9.10 -16.82
C VAL A 21 0.97 8.72 -16.28
N ARG A 22 -0.01 9.62 -16.34
CA ARG A 22 -1.38 9.27 -15.91
C ARG A 22 -2.02 8.28 -16.86
N ALA A 23 -2.78 7.35 -16.30
CA ALA A 23 -3.73 6.56 -17.05
C ALA A 23 -4.78 7.47 -17.72
N GLU A 24 -5.01 7.24 -19.01
CA GLU A 24 -6.05 7.94 -19.77
C GLU A 24 -7.46 7.63 -19.24
N GLY A 25 -8.35 8.61 -19.36
CA GLY A 25 -9.77 8.45 -19.02
C GLY A 25 -10.07 8.34 -17.52
N GLN A 26 -9.12 8.64 -16.64
CA GLN A 26 -9.32 8.64 -15.19
C GLN A 26 -9.19 10.06 -14.62
N GLY A 27 -10.21 10.48 -13.87
CA GLY A 27 -10.16 11.71 -13.08
C GLY A 27 -9.23 11.57 -11.86
N PRO A 28 -8.84 12.70 -11.25
CA PRO A 28 -8.08 12.67 -10.01
C PRO A 28 -8.93 12.08 -8.87
N LEU A 29 -8.26 11.41 -7.91
CA LEU A 29 -8.89 11.08 -6.65
C LEU A 29 -8.83 12.30 -5.71
N PRO A 30 -9.86 12.54 -4.88
CA PRO A 30 -9.78 13.53 -3.81
C PRO A 30 -8.78 13.07 -2.74
N ALA A 31 -8.31 14.00 -1.92
CA ALA A 31 -7.53 13.66 -0.75
C ALA A 31 -8.32 12.75 0.20
N ASP A 32 -7.70 11.67 0.65
CA ASP A 32 -8.31 10.71 1.57
C ASP A 32 -7.34 10.40 2.72
N TYR A 33 -7.64 10.96 3.89
CA TYR A 33 -6.87 10.76 5.12
C TYR A 33 -7.28 9.48 5.85
N ASN A 34 -8.27 8.75 5.33
CA ASN A 34 -8.84 7.55 5.93
C ASN A 34 -9.23 6.51 4.86
N VAL A 35 -8.26 6.12 4.04
CA VAL A 35 -8.44 5.14 2.98
C VAL A 35 -8.79 3.80 3.61
N ALA A 36 -10.02 3.36 3.38
CA ALA A 36 -10.55 2.08 3.83
C ALA A 36 -10.51 1.05 2.69
N PRO A 37 -10.58 -0.26 3.02
CA PRO A 37 -10.72 -1.31 2.03
C PRO A 37 -11.81 -1.03 1.01
N THR A 38 -11.64 -1.50 -0.22
CA THR A 38 -12.58 -1.36 -1.35
C THR A 38 -12.72 0.04 -1.97
N LYS A 39 -12.11 1.06 -1.38
CA LYS A 39 -11.98 2.37 -2.03
C LYS A 39 -11.07 2.29 -3.26
N ASP A 40 -11.26 3.24 -4.16
CA ASP A 40 -10.35 3.47 -5.27
C ASP A 40 -9.11 4.23 -4.78
N VAL A 41 -7.94 3.79 -5.26
CA VAL A 41 -6.63 4.25 -4.81
C VAL A 41 -5.69 4.40 -5.98
N HIS A 42 -4.68 5.25 -5.85
CA HIS A 42 -3.63 5.35 -6.84
C HIS A 42 -2.62 4.20 -6.71
N VAL A 43 -2.18 3.68 -7.84
CA VAL A 43 -1.03 2.78 -7.95
C VAL A 43 -0.12 3.22 -9.08
N VAL A 44 1.18 3.03 -8.90
CA VAL A 44 2.18 3.19 -9.96
C VAL A 44 2.57 1.81 -10.45
N ARG A 45 2.44 1.54 -11.75
CA ARG A 45 2.77 0.25 -12.34
C ARG A 45 3.60 0.42 -13.59
N HIS A 46 4.31 -0.63 -14.03
CA HIS A 46 4.89 -0.63 -15.36
C HIS A 46 3.82 -0.91 -16.43
N LYS A 47 3.61 0.03 -17.34
CA LYS A 47 2.76 -0.12 -18.52
C LYS A 47 3.63 -0.40 -19.73
N LYS A 48 3.41 -1.57 -20.35
CA LYS A 48 4.03 -1.92 -21.63
C LYS A 48 3.40 -1.07 -22.72
N GLU A 49 4.26 -0.48 -23.55
CA GLU A 49 3.82 0.29 -24.72
C GLU A 49 3.41 -0.65 -25.84
N ARG A 50 2.46 -0.17 -26.65
CA ARG A 50 1.90 -0.89 -27.79
C ARG A 50 1.83 0.07 -28.98
N ASP A 51 2.07 -0.47 -30.17
CA ASP A 51 1.88 0.27 -31.42
C ASP A 51 0.39 0.43 -31.76
N ALA A 52 0.10 1.05 -32.91
CA ALA A 52 -1.26 1.33 -33.36
C ALA A 52 -2.07 0.05 -33.61
N GLU A 53 -1.40 -1.06 -33.91
CA GLU A 53 -1.96 -2.39 -34.14
C GLU A 53 -2.09 -3.19 -32.83
N GLY A 54 -1.60 -2.64 -31.72
CA GLY A 54 -1.70 -3.22 -30.38
C GLY A 54 -0.59 -4.21 -30.03
N ALA A 55 0.44 -4.36 -30.87
CA ALA A 55 1.59 -5.23 -30.59
C ALA A 55 2.57 -4.54 -29.62
N PRO A 56 3.24 -5.29 -28.72
CA PRO A 56 4.21 -4.71 -27.80
C PRO A 56 5.41 -4.12 -28.54
N THR A 57 5.78 -2.88 -28.23
CA THR A 57 6.94 -2.21 -28.85
C THR A 57 8.28 -2.59 -28.21
N GLY A 58 8.24 -3.29 -27.08
CA GLY A 58 9.40 -3.51 -26.21
C GLY A 58 9.65 -2.36 -25.23
N GLY A 59 9.03 -1.20 -25.45
CA GLY A 59 9.06 -0.06 -24.54
C GLY A 59 8.05 -0.16 -23.39
N GLY A 60 8.16 0.78 -22.46
CA GLY A 60 7.25 0.91 -21.34
C GLY A 60 7.57 2.12 -20.49
N HIS A 61 6.59 2.53 -19.68
CA HIS A 61 6.72 3.63 -18.74
C HIS A 61 6.00 3.28 -17.43
N ARG A 62 6.31 4.03 -16.36
CA ARG A 62 5.52 3.99 -15.14
C ARG A 62 4.18 4.69 -15.41
N GLU A 63 3.06 4.03 -15.13
CA GLU A 63 1.72 4.58 -15.25
C GLU A 63 1.13 4.76 -13.84
N LEU A 64 0.69 5.96 -13.51
CA LEU A 64 -0.16 6.25 -12.35
C LEU A 64 -1.61 5.96 -12.72
N ARG A 65 -2.23 5.01 -12.04
CA ARG A 65 -3.61 4.57 -12.31
C ARG A 65 -4.43 4.51 -11.04
N THR A 66 -5.71 4.86 -11.15
CA THR A 66 -6.74 4.58 -10.16
C THR A 66 -7.23 3.14 -10.29
N VAL A 67 -7.18 2.39 -9.19
CA VAL A 67 -7.63 0.98 -9.08
C VAL A 67 -8.35 0.75 -7.76
N ARG A 68 -9.18 -0.28 -7.66
CA ARG A 68 -9.87 -0.64 -6.41
C ARG A 68 -8.94 -1.41 -5.47
N TRP A 69 -8.86 -1.01 -4.20
CA TRP A 69 -8.11 -1.77 -3.18
C TRP A 69 -8.90 -2.99 -2.69
N GLY A 70 -8.40 -4.17 -3.03
CA GLY A 70 -9.03 -5.48 -2.80
C GLY A 70 -8.94 -6.31 -4.06
N LEU A 71 -7.86 -7.08 -4.18
CA LEU A 71 -7.49 -7.76 -5.41
C LEU A 71 -8.53 -8.81 -5.81
N VAL A 72 -9.01 -8.73 -7.04
CA VAL A 72 -9.92 -9.72 -7.64
C VAL A 72 -9.12 -10.53 -8.65
N PRO A 73 -8.82 -11.81 -8.39
CA PRO A 73 -8.11 -12.65 -9.34
C PRO A 73 -8.91 -12.77 -10.63
N SER A 74 -8.23 -12.80 -11.79
CA SER A 74 -8.88 -12.82 -13.10
C SER A 74 -9.84 -14.00 -13.32
N TRP A 75 -9.68 -15.09 -12.56
CA TRP A 75 -10.52 -16.30 -12.60
C TRP A 75 -11.68 -16.30 -11.59
N ALA A 76 -11.76 -15.28 -10.72
CA ALA A 76 -12.82 -15.18 -9.72
C ALA A 76 -14.18 -15.05 -10.42
N ARG A 77 -15.20 -15.70 -9.86
CA ARG A 77 -16.58 -15.61 -10.36
C ARG A 77 -17.30 -14.34 -9.90
N ASP A 78 -16.79 -13.70 -8.86
CA ASP A 78 -17.45 -12.60 -8.16
C ASP A 78 -16.43 -11.59 -7.63
N VAL A 79 -16.72 -10.30 -7.75
CA VAL A 79 -15.85 -9.19 -7.33
C VAL A 79 -15.70 -9.06 -5.81
N SER A 80 -16.67 -9.57 -5.03
CA SER A 80 -16.63 -9.57 -3.57
C SER A 80 -15.48 -10.42 -2.99
N VAL A 81 -14.88 -11.29 -3.81
CA VAL A 81 -13.62 -11.98 -3.46
C VAL A 81 -12.54 -10.98 -3.03
N GLY A 82 -12.51 -9.80 -3.65
CA GLY A 82 -11.57 -8.72 -3.34
C GLY A 82 -11.65 -8.22 -1.89
N ASN A 83 -12.82 -8.32 -1.23
CA ASN A 83 -13.00 -7.89 0.16
C ASN A 83 -12.13 -8.70 1.14
N ARG A 84 -11.65 -9.88 0.73
CA ARG A 84 -10.76 -10.76 1.51
C ARG A 84 -9.30 -10.73 1.04
N MET A 85 -8.99 -9.95 0.01
CA MET A 85 -7.68 -9.90 -0.65
C MET A 85 -7.05 -8.50 -0.58
N LEU A 86 -7.25 -7.83 0.56
CA LEU A 86 -6.71 -6.50 0.84
C LEU A 86 -5.20 -6.50 1.01
N ASN A 87 -4.67 -7.59 1.57
CA ASN A 87 -3.25 -7.79 1.84
C ASN A 87 -2.78 -9.15 1.29
N ALA A 88 -1.56 -9.17 0.76
CA ALA A 88 -0.83 -10.38 0.39
C ALA A 88 0.39 -10.52 1.30
N ARG A 89 0.54 -11.67 1.97
CA ARG A 89 1.70 -11.95 2.83
C ARG A 89 2.91 -12.33 1.97
N VAL A 90 4.04 -11.67 2.19
CA VAL A 90 5.28 -11.90 1.42
C VAL A 90 5.72 -13.36 1.41
N GLU A 91 5.51 -14.07 2.53
CA GLU A 91 5.90 -15.47 2.72
C GLU A 91 5.18 -16.44 1.77
N SER A 92 4.00 -16.06 1.28
CA SER A 92 3.14 -16.93 0.45
C SER A 92 2.85 -16.31 -0.92
N LEU A 93 3.57 -15.25 -1.29
CA LEU A 93 3.30 -14.41 -2.45
C LEU A 93 3.45 -15.18 -3.77
N THR A 94 4.43 -16.07 -3.86
CA THR A 94 4.77 -16.89 -5.03
C THR A 94 4.10 -18.27 -5.02
N GLU A 95 3.39 -18.60 -3.95
CA GLU A 95 2.74 -19.91 -3.77
C GLU A 95 1.23 -19.83 -4.00
N LYS A 96 0.58 -18.80 -3.44
CA LYS A 96 -0.88 -18.69 -3.47
C LYS A 96 -1.40 -18.43 -4.89
N PRO A 97 -2.36 -19.24 -5.40
CA PRO A 97 -2.92 -19.05 -6.75
C PRO A 97 -3.52 -17.66 -7.00
N ALA A 98 -4.02 -17.00 -5.95
CA ALA A 98 -4.57 -15.65 -6.03
C ALA A 98 -3.50 -14.58 -6.32
N PHE A 99 -2.22 -14.82 -5.97
CA PHE A 99 -1.16 -13.81 -6.04
C PHE A 99 -0.02 -14.21 -6.97
N LYS A 100 0.33 -15.51 -7.09
CA LYS A 100 1.52 -16.00 -7.81
C LYS A 100 1.70 -15.39 -9.20
N LYS A 101 0.64 -15.33 -10.00
CA LYS A 101 0.73 -14.78 -11.37
C LYS A 101 0.93 -13.26 -11.38
N ALA A 102 0.30 -12.56 -10.44
CA ALA A 102 0.44 -11.10 -10.29
C ALA A 102 1.82 -10.76 -9.71
N ALA A 103 2.30 -11.52 -8.73
CA ALA A 103 3.64 -11.39 -8.17
C ALA A 103 4.74 -11.48 -9.23
N ALA A 104 4.58 -12.34 -10.23
CA ALA A 104 5.55 -12.51 -11.31
C ALA A 104 5.61 -11.34 -12.31
N SER A 105 4.51 -10.63 -12.56
CA SER A 105 4.43 -9.71 -13.73
C SER A 105 3.52 -8.49 -13.60
N ARG A 106 2.74 -8.39 -12.51
CA ARG A 106 1.78 -7.31 -12.23
C ARG A 106 2.03 -6.77 -10.84
N ARG A 107 3.25 -6.30 -10.64
CA ARG A 107 3.68 -5.55 -9.46
C ARG A 107 3.36 -4.07 -9.65
N CYS A 108 3.05 -3.38 -8.56
CA CYS A 108 2.84 -1.95 -8.49
C CYS A 108 3.40 -1.38 -7.20
N LEU A 109 3.58 -0.06 -7.16
CA LEU A 109 3.75 0.70 -5.93
C LEU A 109 2.41 1.31 -5.55
N ILE A 110 2.10 1.36 -4.27
CA ILE A 110 0.90 2.01 -3.72
C ILE A 110 1.40 3.22 -2.92
N PRO A 111 1.27 4.45 -3.46
CA PRO A 111 1.67 5.65 -2.74
C PRO A 111 0.81 5.89 -1.50
N ALA A 112 1.43 6.31 -0.42
CA ALA A 112 0.74 6.66 0.83
C ALA A 112 1.48 7.79 1.55
N ASP A 113 0.75 8.62 2.28
CA ASP A 113 1.35 9.58 3.22
C ASP A 113 1.82 8.88 4.49
N GLY A 114 1.13 7.80 4.84
CA GLY A 114 1.34 7.01 6.05
C GLY A 114 0.25 5.96 6.19
N TRP A 115 0.43 5.00 7.09
CA TRP A 115 -0.59 4.00 7.40
C TRP A 115 -0.99 4.01 8.86
N TYR A 116 -2.16 3.44 9.16
CA TYR A 116 -2.64 3.30 10.52
C TYR A 116 -2.48 1.86 11.02
N GLU A 117 -2.03 1.71 12.26
CA GLU A 117 -2.07 0.45 13.00
C GLU A 117 -2.59 0.67 14.42
N TRP A 118 -3.12 -0.38 15.05
CA TRP A 118 -3.78 -0.28 16.35
C TRP A 118 -3.09 -1.16 17.39
N ALA A 119 -2.40 -0.53 18.34
CA ALA A 119 -1.77 -1.21 19.46
C ALA A 119 -2.78 -1.51 20.57
N LYS A 120 -2.60 -2.62 21.28
CA LYS A 120 -3.35 -2.90 22.50
C LYS A 120 -2.90 -1.92 23.60
N ARG A 121 -3.82 -1.53 24.48
CA ARG A 121 -3.54 -0.77 25.68
C ARG A 121 -3.62 -1.68 26.91
N LEU A 122 -2.81 -1.41 27.93
CA LEU A 122 -2.84 -2.16 29.20
C LEU A 122 -4.07 -1.80 30.04
N ASP A 123 -4.43 -0.52 30.03
CA ASP A 123 -5.44 0.10 30.87
C ASP A 123 -6.85 0.10 30.26
N SER A 124 -6.98 -0.34 29.01
CA SER A 124 -8.22 -0.20 28.24
C SER A 124 -8.47 -1.37 27.30
N PRO A 125 -9.74 -1.82 27.16
CA PRO A 125 -10.12 -2.77 26.11
C PRO A 125 -10.06 -2.14 24.70
N THR A 126 -9.98 -0.81 24.60
CA THR A 126 -9.84 -0.11 23.33
C THR A 126 -8.39 -0.10 22.86
N LYS A 127 -8.19 -0.19 21.55
CA LYS A 127 -6.85 -0.07 20.96
C LYS A 127 -6.51 1.40 20.68
N GLN A 128 -5.23 1.74 20.85
CA GLN A 128 -4.69 3.04 20.46
C GLN A 128 -4.31 3.01 18.97
N PRO A 129 -4.91 3.84 18.11
CA PRO A 129 -4.43 4.01 16.75
C PRO A 129 -3.13 4.82 16.72
N TYR A 130 -2.20 4.37 15.90
CA TYR A 130 -0.98 5.06 15.52
C TYR A 130 -1.03 5.36 14.03
N PHE A 131 -0.50 6.51 13.64
CA PHE A 131 -0.20 6.84 12.26
C PHE A 131 1.32 6.77 12.08
N ILE A 132 1.75 6.00 11.10
CA ILE A 132 3.16 5.79 10.78
C ILE A 132 3.44 6.48 9.46
N THR A 133 4.37 7.43 9.45
CA THR A 133 4.59 8.36 8.33
C THR A 133 6.05 8.83 8.29
N PRO A 134 6.61 9.20 7.12
CA PRO A 134 7.96 9.75 7.05
C PRO A 134 8.09 11.06 7.84
N GLU A 135 9.16 11.22 8.61
CA GLU A 135 9.43 12.46 9.36
C GLU A 135 9.63 13.69 8.45
N ASP A 136 10.21 13.46 7.27
CA ASP A 136 10.49 14.50 6.28
C ASP A 136 9.27 14.89 5.43
N GLY A 137 8.12 14.23 5.65
CA GLY A 137 6.92 14.43 4.87
C GLY A 137 7.06 13.97 3.42
N SER A 138 7.97 13.05 3.10
CA SER A 138 8.05 12.37 1.80
C SER A 138 6.86 11.41 1.59
N VAL A 139 6.77 10.79 0.40
CA VAL A 139 5.74 9.80 0.10
C VAL A 139 6.28 8.39 0.38
N LEU A 140 5.48 7.55 1.02
CA LEU A 140 5.75 6.13 1.13
C LEU A 140 5.33 5.41 -0.15
N ALA A 141 6.06 4.35 -0.50
CA ALA A 141 5.70 3.45 -1.57
C ALA A 141 5.58 2.02 -1.02
N PHE A 142 4.34 1.53 -0.87
CA PHE A 142 4.14 0.13 -0.51
C PHE A 142 4.29 -0.75 -1.75
N ALA A 143 4.97 -1.87 -1.60
CA ALA A 143 4.91 -2.95 -2.57
C ALA A 143 3.46 -3.42 -2.69
N GLY A 144 2.94 -3.47 -3.91
CA GLY A 144 1.61 -3.95 -4.22
C GLY A 144 1.61 -4.91 -5.40
N LEU A 145 0.53 -5.67 -5.51
CA LEU A 145 0.19 -6.41 -6.73
C LEU A 145 -1.10 -5.85 -7.31
N TRP A 146 -1.26 -5.98 -8.62
CA TRP A 146 -2.49 -5.60 -9.29
C TRP A 146 -3.01 -6.70 -10.24
N GLU A 147 -4.31 -6.66 -10.50
CA GLU A 147 -4.99 -7.58 -11.42
C GLU A 147 -6.02 -6.83 -12.26
N VAL A 148 -6.40 -7.50 -13.37
CA VAL A 148 -7.56 -7.11 -14.18
C VAL A 148 -8.58 -8.22 -14.12
N TRP A 149 -9.78 -7.88 -13.69
CA TRP A 149 -10.94 -8.75 -13.74
C TRP A 149 -11.93 -8.25 -14.80
N GLY A 150 -12.69 -9.15 -15.41
CA GLY A 150 -13.67 -8.79 -16.44
C GLY A 150 -13.05 -8.34 -17.77
N ARG A 151 -13.90 -7.82 -18.67
CA ARG A 151 -13.55 -7.38 -20.02
C ARG A 151 -14.51 -6.30 -20.49
N GLY A 152 -14.11 -5.51 -21.50
CA GLY A 152 -14.97 -4.43 -22.01
C GLY A 152 -15.33 -3.44 -20.91
N GLU A 153 -16.62 -3.16 -20.77
CA GLU A 153 -17.17 -2.25 -19.76
C GLU A 153 -17.07 -2.81 -18.33
N ASP A 154 -17.10 -4.14 -18.16
CA ASP A 154 -16.95 -4.81 -16.85
C ASP A 154 -15.48 -4.88 -16.37
N ARG A 155 -14.55 -4.26 -17.10
CA ARG A 155 -13.12 -4.34 -16.79
C ARG A 155 -12.82 -3.58 -15.50
N LEU A 156 -12.41 -4.33 -14.49
CA LEU A 156 -12.05 -3.81 -13.18
C LEU A 156 -10.55 -4.00 -12.92
N TYR A 157 -9.86 -2.90 -12.62
CA TYR A 157 -8.49 -2.94 -12.10
C TYR A 157 -8.52 -2.97 -10.58
N THR A 158 -7.79 -3.90 -9.98
CA THR A 158 -7.74 -4.06 -8.53
C THR A 158 -6.31 -4.21 -8.03
N CYS A 159 -6.06 -3.91 -6.75
CA CYS A 159 -4.76 -4.09 -6.12
C CYS A 159 -4.83 -4.72 -4.73
N THR A 160 -3.69 -5.18 -4.25
CA THR A 160 -3.47 -5.64 -2.86
C THR A 160 -2.15 -5.09 -2.35
N VAL A 161 -2.08 -4.80 -1.06
CA VAL A 161 -0.84 -4.37 -0.39
C VAL A 161 -0.03 -5.61 -0.01
N VAL A 162 1.25 -5.67 -0.36
CA VAL A 162 2.14 -6.70 0.15
C VAL A 162 2.52 -6.35 1.58
N THR A 163 2.43 -7.33 2.48
CA THR A 163 2.77 -7.17 3.90
C THR A 163 3.89 -8.11 4.29
N ALA A 164 4.74 -7.65 5.20
CA ALA A 164 5.87 -8.40 5.76
C ALA A 164 5.76 -8.42 7.30
N PRO A 165 6.55 -9.26 8.00
CA PRO A 165 6.74 -9.11 9.44
C PRO A 165 7.15 -7.67 9.78
N ALA A 166 6.64 -7.13 10.88
CA ALA A 166 7.11 -5.83 11.36
C ALA A 166 8.58 -5.91 11.83
N THR A 167 9.28 -4.79 11.79
CA THR A 167 10.66 -4.64 12.23
C THR A 167 10.82 -3.37 13.06
N GLY A 168 11.87 -3.30 13.88
CA GLY A 168 12.14 -2.16 14.76
C GLY A 168 10.96 -1.82 15.68
N ALA A 169 10.76 -0.54 15.97
CA ALA A 169 9.71 -0.05 16.85
C ALA A 169 8.27 -0.45 16.42
N LEU A 170 8.06 -0.82 15.15
CA LEU A 170 6.74 -1.24 14.67
C LEU A 170 6.27 -2.57 15.27
N THR A 171 7.19 -3.42 15.75
CA THR A 171 6.82 -4.70 16.38
C THR A 171 6.03 -4.51 17.67
N GLU A 172 6.18 -3.37 18.33
CA GLU A 172 5.43 -3.01 19.55
C GLU A 172 3.97 -2.65 19.24
N ILE A 173 3.67 -2.23 18.01
CA ILE A 173 2.33 -1.82 17.58
C ILE A 173 1.58 -3.02 16.97
N HIS A 174 2.21 -3.71 16.02
CA HIS A 174 1.62 -4.83 15.30
C HIS A 174 2.72 -5.76 14.76
N GLU A 175 2.48 -7.08 14.77
CA GLU A 175 3.36 -8.10 14.17
C GLU A 175 3.60 -7.98 12.64
N ARG A 176 2.91 -7.07 11.94
CA ARG A 176 2.91 -6.96 10.48
C ARG A 176 2.92 -5.49 10.07
N MET A 177 3.58 -5.20 8.96
CA MET A 177 3.59 -3.89 8.32
C MET A 177 3.43 -4.03 6.80
N PRO A 178 3.03 -2.97 6.07
CA PRO A 178 3.21 -2.95 4.63
C PRO A 178 4.70 -3.12 4.29
N LEU A 179 5.01 -3.83 3.20
CA LEU A 179 6.37 -3.86 2.67
C LEU A 179 6.65 -2.50 2.02
N VAL A 180 7.36 -1.64 2.75
CA VAL A 180 7.74 -0.30 2.28
C VAL A 180 9.00 -0.45 1.44
N LEU A 181 8.96 0.06 0.21
CA LEU A 181 10.11 0.02 -0.69
C LEU A 181 10.80 1.39 -0.72
N PRO A 182 12.10 1.48 -0.40
CA PRO A 182 12.88 2.67 -0.67
C PRO A 182 13.02 2.91 -2.18
N ARG A 183 13.33 4.16 -2.56
CA ARG A 183 13.30 4.64 -3.95
C ARG A 183 14.19 3.83 -4.89
N ASP A 184 15.34 3.40 -4.42
CA ASP A 184 16.31 2.58 -5.16
C ASP A 184 15.76 1.17 -5.51
N ARG A 185 14.76 0.67 -4.79
CA ARG A 185 14.11 -0.63 -5.08
C ARG A 185 12.90 -0.52 -6.00
N TRP A 186 12.40 0.67 -6.29
CA TRP A 186 11.19 0.88 -7.10
C TRP A 186 11.32 0.33 -8.51
N ALA A 187 12.44 0.63 -9.19
CA ALA A 187 12.66 0.20 -10.57
C ALA A 187 12.66 -1.33 -10.70
N ALA A 188 13.42 -2.01 -9.83
CA ALA A 188 13.49 -3.47 -9.81
C ALA A 188 12.13 -4.11 -9.47
N TRP A 189 11.40 -3.55 -8.51
CA TRP A 189 10.07 -4.03 -8.15
C TRP A 189 9.07 -3.87 -9.32
N LEU A 190 9.14 -2.79 -10.09
CA LEU A 190 8.21 -2.53 -11.18
C LEU A 190 8.56 -3.26 -12.49
N ASP A 191 9.81 -3.69 -12.66
CA ASP A 191 10.29 -4.33 -13.90
C ASP A 191 9.65 -5.70 -14.13
N PRO A 192 8.75 -5.87 -15.12
CA PRO A 192 8.07 -7.13 -15.35
C PRO A 192 8.97 -8.26 -15.90
N ALA A 193 10.22 -7.97 -16.27
CA ALA A 193 11.20 -8.97 -16.70
C ALA A 193 11.92 -9.64 -15.51
N ARG A 194 11.83 -9.06 -14.31
CA ARG A 194 12.39 -9.65 -13.09
C ARG A 194 11.45 -10.73 -12.54
N GLU A 195 11.93 -11.97 -12.53
CA GLU A 195 11.20 -13.16 -12.07
C GLU A 195 11.57 -13.59 -10.63
N ASP A 196 12.65 -13.03 -10.08
CA ASP A 196 13.20 -13.29 -8.74
C ASP A 196 12.41 -12.55 -7.65
N VAL A 197 11.10 -12.84 -7.56
CA VAL A 197 10.17 -12.18 -6.63
C VAL A 197 10.64 -12.24 -5.17
N GLY A 198 11.35 -13.30 -4.76
CA GLY A 198 11.91 -13.41 -3.40
C GLY A 198 12.91 -12.29 -3.09
N GLU A 199 13.86 -12.03 -4.00
CA GLU A 199 14.83 -10.94 -3.87
C GLU A 199 14.16 -9.57 -3.95
N LEU A 200 13.20 -9.43 -4.87
CA LEU A 200 12.43 -8.21 -5.00
C LEU A 200 11.61 -7.87 -3.76
N ALA A 201 11.17 -8.90 -3.01
CA ALA A 201 10.33 -8.76 -1.83
C ALA A 201 11.09 -8.91 -0.51
N LEU A 202 12.42 -8.78 -0.50
CA LEU A 202 13.21 -8.69 0.73
C LEU A 202 12.62 -7.65 1.69
N PRO A 203 12.67 -7.87 3.02
CA PRO A 203 12.07 -6.97 4.01
C PRO A 203 12.44 -5.50 3.83
N THR A 204 11.58 -4.61 4.33
CA THR A 204 11.89 -3.19 4.48
C THR A 204 13.20 -3.06 5.27
N PRO A 205 14.22 -2.33 4.76
CA PRO A 205 15.45 -2.10 5.51
C PRO A 205 15.15 -1.40 6.85
N PRO A 206 15.79 -1.78 7.97
CA PRO A 206 15.57 -1.15 9.27
C PRO A 206 15.75 0.38 9.24
N GLU A 207 16.70 0.87 8.45
CA GLU A 207 17.02 2.30 8.30
C GLU A 207 15.83 3.09 7.74
N VAL A 208 15.01 2.46 6.89
CA VAL A 208 13.77 3.07 6.40
C VAL A 208 12.75 3.20 7.53
N VAL A 209 12.68 2.23 8.44
CA VAL A 209 11.76 2.28 9.58
C VAL A 209 12.19 3.31 10.62
N GLU A 210 13.51 3.47 10.82
CA GLU A 210 14.08 4.48 11.72
C GLU A 210 13.78 5.93 11.27
N THR A 211 13.50 6.16 9.98
CA THR A 211 13.10 7.48 9.45
C THR A 211 11.60 7.77 9.57
N LEU A 212 10.83 6.83 10.13
CA LEU A 212 9.37 6.97 10.26
C LEU A 212 9.01 7.50 11.65
N GLU A 213 8.17 8.52 11.67
CA GLU A 213 7.48 8.90 12.89
C GLU A 213 6.36 7.90 13.16
N ILE A 214 6.36 7.35 14.37
CA ILE A 214 5.25 6.60 14.94
C ILE A 214 4.52 7.54 15.89
N ARG A 215 3.43 8.13 15.42
CA ARG A 215 2.64 9.08 16.23
C ARG A 215 1.29 8.50 16.61
N PRO A 216 0.89 8.54 17.90
CA PRO A 216 -0.45 8.15 18.27
C PRO A 216 -1.46 9.20 17.80
N VAL A 217 -2.61 8.76 17.32
CA VAL A 217 -3.66 9.64 16.76
C VAL A 217 -5.00 9.45 17.46
N SER A 218 -5.97 10.31 17.14
CA SER A 218 -7.32 10.23 17.72
C SER A 218 -8.06 8.96 17.30
N THR A 219 -8.91 8.43 18.17
CA THR A 219 -9.81 7.30 17.87
C THR A 219 -10.91 7.66 16.87
N ALA A 220 -11.08 8.94 16.51
CA ALA A 220 -11.97 9.38 15.44
C ALA A 220 -11.69 8.64 14.11
N VAL A 221 -10.44 8.23 13.90
CA VAL A 221 -9.96 7.50 12.74
C VAL A 221 -10.63 6.11 12.58
N ASN A 222 -11.19 5.55 13.67
CA ASN A 222 -11.90 4.27 13.66
C ASN A 222 -13.19 4.30 12.84
N ASN A 223 -13.82 5.48 12.72
CA ASN A 223 -15.00 5.66 11.89
C ASN A 223 -14.56 6.01 10.47
N VAL A 224 -14.80 5.11 9.52
CA VAL A 224 -14.43 5.26 8.10
C VAL A 224 -15.13 6.43 7.39
N ALA A 225 -16.20 6.99 7.98
CA ALA A 225 -16.85 8.18 7.47
C ALA A 225 -16.07 9.47 7.74
N ASN A 226 -15.16 9.45 8.72
CA ASN A 226 -14.29 10.60 9.01
C ASN A 226 -13.14 10.62 8.01
N ASN A 227 -12.86 11.80 7.41
CA ASN A 227 -11.84 11.92 6.37
C ASN A 227 -11.12 13.28 6.37
N GLY A 228 -10.98 13.93 7.52
CA GLY A 228 -10.28 15.21 7.62
C GLY A 228 -8.77 15.04 7.91
N PRO A 229 -7.94 16.05 7.56
CA PRO A 229 -6.49 16.02 7.81
C PRO A 229 -6.13 15.85 9.29
N GLU A 230 -7.00 16.29 10.20
CA GLU A 230 -6.84 16.15 11.65
C GLU A 230 -6.71 14.69 12.11
N LEU A 231 -7.14 13.72 11.29
CA LEU A 231 -6.98 12.29 11.59
C LEU A 231 -5.52 11.83 11.62
N THR A 232 -4.62 12.57 10.98
CA THR A 232 -3.17 12.31 10.94
C THR A 232 -2.40 13.09 12.01
N ALA A 233 -3.08 13.98 12.75
CA ALA A 233 -2.46 14.79 13.79
C ALA A 233 -2.17 13.95 15.04
N ARG A 234 -1.05 14.25 15.69
CA ARG A 234 -0.69 13.66 16.98
C ARG A 234 -1.79 13.95 17.99
N ALA A 235 -2.27 12.93 18.70
CA ALA A 235 -3.18 13.10 19.82
C ALA A 235 -2.41 13.66 21.02
N GLU A 236 -2.94 14.73 21.64
CA GLU A 236 -2.30 15.41 22.78
C GLU A 236 -2.33 14.60 24.08
N SER A 237 -3.17 13.56 24.17
CA SER A 237 -3.27 12.71 25.36
C SER A 237 -3.33 11.23 24.98
N VAL A 238 -2.23 10.52 25.20
CA VAL A 238 -2.11 9.09 24.91
C VAL A 238 -1.43 8.44 26.09
N SER A 239 -2.09 7.47 26.72
CA SER A 239 -1.43 6.59 27.68
C SER A 239 -0.36 5.80 26.93
N GLU A 240 0.86 5.73 27.46
CA GLU A 240 1.99 5.08 26.80
C GLU A 240 1.67 3.62 26.38
N PRO A 241 2.17 3.17 25.23
CA PRO A 241 2.13 1.76 24.85
C PRO A 241 2.91 0.90 25.85
N VAL A 242 2.72 -0.41 25.79
CA VAL A 242 3.32 -1.39 26.71
C VAL A 242 4.85 -1.30 26.67
N ASP A 243 5.46 -0.66 27.66
CA ASP A 243 6.86 -0.90 27.99
C ASP A 243 6.91 -2.15 28.89
N GLN A 244 7.66 -3.18 28.48
CA GLN A 244 7.99 -4.34 29.33
C GLN A 244 9.50 -4.39 29.52
N PRO A 245 9.93 -4.78 30.72
CA PRO A 245 10.84 -4.02 31.56
C PRO A 245 12.23 -3.89 30.93
N ALA A 246 12.83 -2.71 31.16
CA ALA A 246 14.25 -2.49 30.98
C ALA A 246 15.05 -3.67 31.54
N LEU A 247 15.66 -4.44 30.63
CA LEU A 247 16.74 -5.33 31.00
C LEU A 247 17.94 -4.43 31.33
N PHE A 248 18.30 -4.42 32.61
CA PHE A 248 19.61 -3.98 33.10
C PHE A 248 20.74 -4.71 32.36
#